data_AF-A1HPE4-F1
#
_entry.id   AF-A1HPE4-F1
#
_cell.length_a   1.000
_cell.length_b   1.000
_cell.length_c   1.000
_cell.angle_alpha   90.00
_cell.angle_beta   90.00
_cell.angle_gamma   90.00
#
_symmetry.space_group_name_H-M   'P 1'
#
loop_
_entity.id
_entity.type
_entity.pdbx_description
1 polymer ?
#
loop_
_entity_poly.entity_id
_entity_poly.type
_entity_poly.pdbx_seq_one_letter_code
_entity_poly.pdbx_strand_id
1 'polypeptide(L)'
;MLWQAGRTYVTVGSDHTDRDLENFSVAKSKQACPNIIAKEVWLYEDVKDHWDQIQLKCWATKDGQRVLYQDATLGALMRWEEWEPIFTKLGITKLNNSVFFSGTINTVGKALIFADKYELEMIDPVLGRALRHEYTVQVLPEGIK
;
A
#
# COMPACT_ATOMS: atom_id res chain seq x y z
N MET A 1 -3.27 -5.37 4.65
CA MET A 1 -3.71 -6.51 5.47
C MET A 1 -4.03 -7.70 4.58
N LEU A 2 -3.68 -8.92 4.99
CA LEU A 2 -4.04 -10.16 4.29
C LEU A 2 -4.55 -11.17 5.32
N TRP A 3 -5.47 -12.04 4.91
CA TRP A 3 -5.96 -13.14 5.74
C TRP A 3 -5.86 -14.46 5.00
N GLN A 4 -5.19 -15.44 5.60
CA GLN A 4 -5.02 -16.76 5.00
C GLN A 4 -4.86 -17.83 6.09
N ALA A 5 -5.54 -18.97 5.91
CA ALA A 5 -5.53 -20.12 6.80
C ALA A 5 -5.76 -19.74 8.29
N GLY A 6 -6.68 -18.80 8.53
CA GLY A 6 -7.02 -18.33 9.89
C GLY A 6 -5.97 -17.42 10.53
N ARG A 7 -4.99 -16.93 9.77
CA ARG A 7 -3.97 -15.98 10.23
C ARG A 7 -4.12 -14.65 9.52
N THR A 8 -3.75 -13.58 10.24
CA THR A 8 -3.73 -12.20 9.75
C THR A 8 -2.30 -11.76 9.54
N TYR A 9 -2.04 -11.14 8.39
CA TYR A 9 -0.74 -10.66 7.97
C TYR A 9 -0.80 -9.19 7.56
N VAL A 10 0.35 -8.53 7.66
CA VAL A 10 0.57 -7.18 7.14
C VAL A 10 1.71 -7.19 6.13
N THR A 11 1.59 -6.35 5.11
CA THR A 11 2.64 -6.07 4.13
C THR A 11 2.41 -4.68 3.55
N VAL A 12 3.32 -4.26 2.68
CA VAL A 12 3.20 -3.03 1.89
C VAL A 12 2.83 -3.33 0.46
N GLY A 13 2.16 -2.38 -0.18
CA GLY A 13 1.79 -2.48 -1.57
C GLY A 13 1.46 -1.11 -2.14
N SER A 14 1.32 -1.08 -3.47
CA SER A 14 0.87 0.10 -4.20
C SER A 14 -0.49 -0.19 -4.84
N ASP A 15 -1.49 0.57 -4.41
CA ASP A 15 -2.85 0.57 -4.95
C ASP A 15 -2.95 1.66 -6.04
N HIS A 16 -2.45 1.32 -7.22
CA HIS A 16 -2.32 2.24 -8.34
C HIS A 16 -3.67 2.82 -8.77
N THR A 17 -3.64 4.02 -9.32
CA THR A 17 -4.86 4.72 -9.73
C THR A 17 -4.55 5.54 -10.96
N ASP A 18 -5.29 5.26 -12.03
CA ASP A 18 -5.30 6.13 -13.20
C ASP A 18 -6.03 7.44 -12.85
N ARG A 19 -5.28 8.54 -12.79
CA ARG A 19 -5.81 9.84 -12.34
C ARG A 19 -6.74 10.49 -13.35
N ASP A 20 -6.56 10.22 -14.64
CA ASP A 20 -7.44 10.75 -15.65
C ASP A 20 -8.78 10.02 -15.62
N LEU A 21 -8.75 8.68 -15.49
CA LEU A 21 -9.94 7.84 -15.39
C LEU A 21 -10.71 8.04 -14.08
N GLU A 22 -10.02 8.39 -12.99
CA GLU A 22 -10.63 8.62 -11.67
C GLU A 22 -11.66 9.76 -11.70
N ASN A 23 -11.43 10.78 -12.54
CA ASN A 23 -12.38 11.88 -12.75
C ASN A 23 -13.75 11.41 -13.27
N PHE A 24 -13.81 10.24 -13.89
CA PHE A 24 -15.03 9.64 -14.42
C PHE A 24 -15.56 8.51 -13.54
N SER A 25 -14.66 7.69 -12.98
CA SER A 25 -15.04 6.58 -12.11
C SER A 25 -13.86 6.07 -11.28
N VAL A 26 -13.97 6.20 -9.95
CA VAL A 26 -13.03 5.63 -8.98
C VAL A 26 -12.87 4.12 -9.15
N ALA A 27 -13.96 3.39 -9.41
CA ALA A 27 -13.90 1.93 -9.57
C ALA A 27 -13.12 1.53 -10.83
N LYS A 28 -13.27 2.26 -11.93
CA LYS A 28 -12.55 1.97 -13.18
C LYS A 28 -11.08 2.37 -13.09
N SER A 29 -10.74 3.50 -12.46
CA SER A 29 -9.35 3.92 -12.29
C SER A 29 -8.51 2.94 -11.49
N LYS A 30 -9.11 2.30 -10.49
CA LYS A 30 -8.49 1.24 -9.67
C LYS A 30 -8.36 -0.10 -10.41
N GLN A 31 -9.18 -0.34 -11.43
CA GLN A 31 -9.11 -1.56 -12.25
C GLN A 31 -8.20 -1.43 -13.47
N ALA A 32 -7.85 -0.20 -13.86
CA ALA A 32 -6.98 0.06 -15.00
C ALA A 32 -5.51 -0.33 -14.76
N CYS A 33 -5.08 -0.37 -13.50
CA CYS A 33 -3.71 -0.69 -13.12
C CYS A 33 -3.66 -1.90 -12.18
N PRO A 34 -2.63 -2.75 -12.26
CA PRO A 34 -2.45 -3.83 -11.30
C PRO A 34 -2.10 -3.26 -9.93
N ASN A 35 -2.65 -3.88 -8.88
CA ASN A 35 -2.18 -3.69 -7.52
C ASN A 35 -0.89 -4.47 -7.32
N ILE A 36 0.10 -3.81 -6.71
CA ILE A 36 1.39 -4.42 -6.38
C ILE A 36 1.42 -4.68 -4.88
N ILE A 37 1.86 -5.87 -4.49
CA ILE A 37 2.10 -6.24 -3.10
C ILE A 37 3.52 -6.77 -2.97
N ALA A 38 4.17 -6.49 -1.84
CA ALA A 38 5.47 -7.07 -1.57
C ALA A 38 5.38 -8.60 -1.45
N LYS A 39 6.50 -9.26 -1.75
CA LYS A 39 6.62 -10.73 -1.70
C LYS A 39 6.69 -11.27 -0.27
N GLU A 40 7.09 -10.43 0.66
CA GLU A 40 7.19 -10.75 2.07
C GLU A 40 5.95 -10.27 2.82
N VAL A 41 5.64 -10.91 3.95
CA VAL A 41 4.55 -10.52 4.84
C VAL A 41 5.01 -10.75 6.29
N TRP A 42 4.49 -9.95 7.22
CA TRP A 42 4.68 -10.17 8.65
C TRP A 42 3.37 -10.63 9.29
N LEU A 43 3.46 -11.40 10.36
CA LEU A 43 2.29 -11.70 11.19
C LEU A 43 1.81 -10.39 11.82
N TYR A 44 0.50 -10.15 11.78
CA TYR A 44 -0.08 -8.97 12.42
C TYR A 44 0.15 -8.97 13.93
N GLU A 45 0.09 -10.15 14.55
CA GLU A 45 0.36 -10.34 15.98
C GLU A 45 1.75 -9.84 16.42
N ASP A 46 2.76 -9.93 15.55
CA ASP A 46 4.11 -9.46 15.88
C ASP A 46 4.19 -7.92 15.98
N VAL A 47 3.26 -7.21 15.36
CA VAL A 47 3.36 -5.75 15.17
C VAL A 47 2.22 -4.96 15.79
N LYS A 48 1.12 -5.63 16.14
CA LYS A 48 -0.11 -4.96 16.58
C LYS A 48 0.09 -4.09 17.81
N ASP A 49 1.05 -4.38 18.69
CA ASP A 49 1.28 -3.63 19.93
C ASP A 49 2.15 -2.38 19.72
N HIS A 50 2.91 -2.30 18.62
CA HIS A 50 3.78 -1.17 18.26
C HIS A 50 3.54 -0.63 16.85
N TRP A 51 2.34 -0.85 16.31
CA TRP A 51 1.91 -0.43 14.97
C TRP A 51 2.32 1.01 14.63
N ASP A 52 2.03 1.95 15.53
CA ASP A 52 2.22 3.38 15.29
C ASP A 52 3.70 3.80 15.17
N GLN A 53 4.63 2.91 15.54
CA GLN A 53 6.08 3.11 15.45
C GLN A 53 6.68 2.59 14.14
N ILE A 54 5.95 1.76 13.40
CA ILE A 54 6.45 1.16 12.16
C ILE A 54 6.52 2.24 11.08
N GLN A 55 7.71 2.40 10.49
CA GLN A 55 7.92 3.37 9.42
C GLN A 55 7.51 2.77 8.08
N LEU A 56 6.77 3.55 7.29
CA LEU A 56 6.45 3.27 5.90
C LEU A 56 7.16 4.31 5.02
N LYS A 57 7.98 3.84 4.08
CA LYS A 57 8.67 4.69 3.11
C LYS A 57 8.36 4.24 1.69
N CYS A 58 8.26 5.21 0.80
CA CYS A 58 8.22 5.00 -0.63
C CYS A 58 9.19 5.95 -1.31
N TRP A 59 10.04 5.42 -2.18
CA TRP A 59 10.88 6.20 -3.08
C TRP A 59 10.36 6.08 -4.49
N ALA A 60 10.32 7.20 -5.19
CA ALA A 60 9.95 7.27 -6.60
C ALA A 60 11.19 7.67 -7.41
N THR A 61 11.47 6.94 -8.48
CA THR A 61 12.51 7.31 -9.44
C THR A 61 11.87 7.70 -10.76
N LYS A 62 12.13 8.92 -11.21
CA LYS A 62 11.67 9.44 -12.50
C LYS A 62 12.84 10.05 -13.25
N ASP A 63 13.06 9.61 -14.49
CA ASP A 63 14.11 10.11 -15.39
C ASP A 63 15.51 10.09 -14.72
N GLY A 64 15.78 9.02 -13.98
CA GLY A 64 17.02 8.81 -13.21
C GLY A 64 17.11 9.57 -11.88
N GLN A 65 16.16 10.44 -11.57
CA GLN A 65 16.11 11.16 -10.30
C GLN A 65 15.27 10.41 -9.27
N ARG A 66 15.93 9.95 -8.20
CA ARG A 66 15.29 9.28 -7.05
C ARG A 66 14.93 10.28 -5.97
N VAL A 67 13.67 10.27 -5.54
CA VAL A 67 13.16 11.16 -4.48
C VAL A 67 12.34 10.39 -3.45
N LEU A 68 12.38 10.86 -2.20
CA LEU A 68 11.54 10.32 -1.13
C LEU A 68 10.10 10.78 -1.40
N TYR A 69 9.26 9.84 -1.79
CA TYR A 69 7.91 10.12 -2.25
C TYR A 69 6.91 10.12 -1.09
N GLN A 70 7.01 9.14 -0.20
CA GLN A 70 6.20 9.04 1.02
C GLN A 70 7.09 8.65 2.20
N ASP A 71 6.85 9.27 3.36
CA ASP A 71 7.57 8.96 4.60
C ASP A 71 6.67 9.29 5.81
N ALA A 72 6.10 8.25 6.42
CA ALA A 72 5.26 8.38 7.61
C ALA A 72 5.25 7.08 8.40
N THR A 73 4.82 7.12 9.66
CA THR A 73 4.56 5.88 10.40
C THR A 73 3.20 5.30 10.05
N LEU A 74 2.99 4.01 10.31
CA LEU A 74 1.68 3.37 10.16
C LEU A 74 0.62 3.97 11.11
N GLY A 75 1.00 4.76 12.11
CA GLY A 75 0.07 5.51 12.96
C GLY A 75 -0.69 6.62 12.21
N ALA A 76 -0.29 6.96 10.99
CA ALA A 76 -1.09 7.79 10.09
C ALA A 76 -2.27 7.04 9.44
N LEU A 77 -2.35 5.72 9.61
CA LEU A 77 -3.38 4.85 9.06
C LEU A 77 -4.14 4.15 10.20
N MET A 78 -5.41 3.86 9.97
CA MET A 78 -6.22 3.08 10.91
C MET A 78 -5.67 1.66 11.07
N ARG A 79 -5.66 1.17 12.32
CA ARG A 79 -5.34 -0.21 12.68
C ARG A 79 -6.48 -1.16 12.33
N TRP A 80 -6.22 -2.46 12.40
CA TRP A 80 -7.23 -3.46 12.06
C TRP A 80 -8.46 -3.37 12.98
N GLU A 81 -8.25 -3.13 14.28
CA GLU A 81 -9.30 -3.04 15.29
C GLU A 81 -10.25 -1.86 15.04
N GLU A 82 -9.80 -0.85 14.29
CA GLU A 82 -10.63 0.28 13.87
C GLU A 82 -11.42 -0.03 12.59
N TRP A 83 -10.89 -0.89 11.72
CA TRP A 83 -11.56 -1.34 10.50
C TRP A 83 -12.58 -2.46 10.74
N GLU A 84 -12.32 -3.36 11.69
CA GLU A 84 -13.17 -4.52 11.97
C GLU A 84 -14.65 -4.17 12.23
N PRO A 85 -14.99 -3.13 13.03
CA PRO A 85 -16.38 -2.71 13.21
C PRO A 85 -17.03 -2.22 11.89
N ILE A 86 -16.26 -1.56 11.02
CA ILE A 86 -16.73 -1.06 9.73
C ILE A 86 -17.01 -2.24 8.80
N PHE A 87 -16.10 -3.21 8.72
CA PHE A 87 -16.27 -4.43 7.95
C PHE A 87 -17.51 -5.20 8.39
N THR A 88 -17.71 -5.35 9.70
CA THR A 88 -18.88 -5.98 10.28
C THR A 88 -20.16 -5.27 9.86
N LYS A 89 -20.21 -3.94 9.97
CA LYS A 89 -21.37 -3.13 9.55
C LYS A 89 -21.67 -3.28 8.05
N LEU A 90 -20.65 -3.45 7.22
CA LEU A 90 -20.77 -3.68 5.78
C LEU A 90 -21.11 -5.14 5.42
N GLY A 91 -21.21 -6.03 6.40
CA GLY A 91 -21.46 -7.47 6.18
C GLY A 91 -20.26 -8.24 5.64
N ILE A 92 -19.05 -7.66 5.66
CA ILE A 92 -17.82 -8.29 5.18
C ILE A 92 -17.24 -9.13 6.32
N THR A 93 -17.69 -10.38 6.41
CA THR A 93 -17.35 -11.29 7.53
C THR A 93 -16.40 -12.43 7.14
N LYS A 94 -16.25 -12.73 5.85
CA LYS A 94 -15.39 -13.80 5.33
C LYS A 94 -14.10 -13.21 4.76
N LEU A 95 -13.07 -13.13 5.59
CA LEU A 95 -11.80 -12.50 5.21
C LEU A 95 -10.78 -13.49 4.65
N ASN A 96 -10.88 -14.78 4.99
CA ASN A 96 -9.89 -15.76 4.55
C ASN A 96 -9.74 -15.78 3.01
N ASN A 97 -8.50 -15.76 2.54
CA ASN A 97 -8.10 -15.59 1.13
C ASN A 97 -8.41 -14.19 0.55
N SER A 98 -8.38 -13.16 1.38
CA SER A 98 -8.61 -11.76 0.96
C SER A 98 -7.41 -10.87 1.26
N VAL A 99 -7.33 -9.77 0.50
CA VAL A 99 -6.37 -8.67 0.70
C VAL A 99 -7.16 -7.38 0.89
N PHE A 100 -6.71 -6.55 1.82
CA PHE A 100 -7.25 -5.22 2.07
C PHE A 100 -6.13 -4.19 2.12
N PHE A 101 -6.23 -3.17 1.28
CA PHE A 101 -5.41 -1.97 1.33
C PHE A 101 -6.08 -0.98 2.29
N SER A 102 -5.44 -0.72 3.44
CA SER A 102 -6.03 0.06 4.54
C SER A 102 -6.01 1.57 4.34
N GLY A 103 -5.41 2.05 3.25
CA GLY A 103 -5.26 3.46 2.94
C GLY A 103 -3.90 3.78 2.34
N THR A 104 -3.63 5.07 2.20
CA THR A 104 -2.35 5.58 1.72
C THR A 104 -1.89 6.73 2.61
N ILE A 105 -0.58 6.84 2.81
CA ILE A 105 0.03 7.97 3.52
C ILE A 105 0.27 9.14 2.54
N ASN A 106 0.33 10.36 3.07
CA ASN A 106 0.54 11.54 2.24
C ASN A 106 1.92 11.55 1.57
N THR A 107 2.01 12.19 0.41
CA THR A 107 3.30 12.40 -0.26
C THR A 107 4.07 13.53 0.41
N VAL A 108 5.40 13.39 0.49
CA VAL A 108 6.28 14.39 1.10
C VAL A 108 6.20 15.71 0.33
N GLY A 109 6.24 15.64 -1.00
CA GLY A 109 6.20 16.82 -1.88
C GLY A 109 4.81 17.40 -2.14
N LYS A 110 3.73 16.81 -1.58
CA LYS A 110 2.32 17.18 -1.86
C LYS A 110 1.94 17.20 -3.34
N ALA A 111 2.71 16.52 -4.17
CA ALA A 111 2.49 16.34 -5.60
C ALA A 111 2.52 14.85 -5.94
N LEU A 112 1.88 14.49 -7.04
CA LEU A 112 1.97 13.15 -7.60
C LEU A 112 3.21 13.02 -8.46
N ILE A 113 3.87 11.86 -8.38
CA ILE A 113 4.98 11.51 -9.25
C ILE A 113 4.56 10.26 -10.00
N PHE A 114 4.48 10.35 -11.31
CA PHE A 114 4.31 9.22 -12.22
C PHE A 114 5.69 8.65 -12.53
N ALA A 115 6.15 7.73 -11.68
CA ALA A 115 7.54 7.28 -11.66
C ALA A 115 7.78 6.08 -12.57
N ASP A 116 9.03 5.91 -13.01
CA ASP A 116 9.46 4.76 -13.80
C ASP A 116 9.77 3.56 -12.88
N LYS A 117 10.08 3.82 -11.60
CA LYS A 117 10.35 2.82 -10.57
C LYS A 117 9.87 3.31 -9.21
N TYR A 118 9.34 2.38 -8.41
CA TYR A 118 9.04 2.60 -7.00
C TYR A 118 9.79 1.59 -6.13
N GLU A 119 10.19 2.05 -4.94
CA GLU A 119 10.77 1.23 -3.88
C GLU A 119 9.98 1.47 -2.59
N LEU A 120 9.43 0.41 -2.01
CA LEU A 120 8.63 0.41 -0.79
C LEU A 120 9.42 -0.20 0.35
N GLU A 121 9.36 0.42 1.54
CA GLU A 121 9.95 -0.13 2.76
C GLU A 121 8.96 -0.06 3.92
N MET A 122 8.88 -1.14 4.69
CA MET A 122 8.24 -1.19 6.01
C MET A 122 9.31 -1.53 7.05
N ILE A 123 9.51 -0.66 8.04
CA ILE A 123 10.62 -0.77 8.98
C ILE A 123 10.03 -0.87 10.38
N ASP A 124 10.33 -1.96 11.07
CA ASP A 124 9.95 -2.20 12.45
C ASP A 124 11.15 -1.89 13.36
N PRO A 125 11.14 -0.74 14.06
CA PRO A 125 12.24 -0.37 14.94
C PRO A 125 12.26 -1.19 16.24
N VAL A 126 11.15 -1.80 16.64
CA VAL A 126 11.03 -2.56 17.89
C VAL A 126 11.64 -3.94 17.74
N LEU A 127 11.36 -4.61 16.61
CA LEU A 127 11.93 -5.93 16.30
C LEU A 127 13.21 -5.87 15.47
N GLY A 128 13.65 -4.67 15.06
CA GLY A 128 14.90 -4.46 14.33
C GLY A 128 14.93 -5.10 12.94
N ARG A 129 13.78 -5.14 12.24
CA ARG A 129 13.63 -5.77 10.92
C ARG A 129 13.02 -4.81 9.90
N ALA A 130 13.23 -5.08 8.63
CA ALA A 130 12.64 -4.31 7.54
C ALA A 130 12.25 -5.22 6.37
N LEU A 131 11.12 -4.91 5.76
CA LEU A 131 10.63 -5.51 4.54
C LEU A 131 10.79 -4.52 3.40
N ARG A 132 11.34 -4.98 2.28
CA ARG A 132 11.59 -4.13 1.12
C ARG A 132 11.01 -4.73 -0.14
N HIS A 133 10.49 -3.89 -1.01
CA HIS A 133 9.98 -4.30 -2.30
C HIS A 133 10.23 -3.22 -3.34
N GLU A 134 10.51 -3.60 -4.57
CA GLU A 134 10.67 -2.66 -5.66
C GLU A 134 10.02 -3.20 -6.93
N TYR A 135 9.58 -2.28 -7.79
CA TYR A 135 9.05 -2.60 -9.10
C TYR A 135 9.26 -1.45 -10.07
N THR A 136 9.39 -1.79 -11.34
CA THR A 136 9.42 -0.84 -12.46
C THR A 136 8.05 -0.74 -13.09
N VAL A 137 7.69 0.46 -13.53
CA VAL A 137 6.42 0.70 -14.22
C VAL A 137 6.64 0.52 -15.72
N GLN A 138 5.87 -0.37 -16.33
CA GLN A 138 5.76 -0.46 -17.77
C GLN A 138 4.52 0.32 -18.21
N VAL A 139 4.74 1.51 -18.76
CA VAL A 139 3.66 2.34 -19.30
C VAL A 139 3.10 1.69 -20.56
N LEU A 140 1.78 1.53 -20.61
CA LEU A 140 1.09 1.02 -21.79
C LEU A 140 1.14 2.07 -22.91
N PRO A 141 1.21 1.65 -24.19
CA PRO A 141 1.19 2.58 -25.31
C PRO A 141 -0.10 3.42 -25.32
N GLU A 142 -0.03 4.61 -25.90
CA GLU A 142 -1.24 5.40 -26.16
C GLU A 142 -2.23 4.61 -27.02
N GLY A 143 -3.52 4.76 -26.72
CA GLY A 143 -4.58 4.18 -27.54
C GLY A 143 -4.52 4.71 -28.98
N ILE A 144 -4.90 3.86 -29.92
CA ILE A 144 -5.09 4.28 -31.32
C ILE A 144 -6.22 5.32 -31.33
N LYS A 145 -5.92 6.52 -31.81
CA LYS A 145 -6.89 7.62 -31.98
C LYS A 145 -7.83 7.35 -33.15
#